data_AF-A0A178B8Q2-F1
#
_entry.id   AF-A0A178B8Q2-F1
#
_cell.length_a   1.000
_cell.length_b   1.000
_cell.length_c   1.000
_cell.angle_alpha   90.00
_cell.angle_beta   90.00
_cell.angle_gamma   90.00
#
_symmetry.space_group_name_H-M   'P 1'
#
loop_
_entity.id
_entity.type
_entity.pdbx_description
1 polymer ?
#
loop_
_entity_poly.entity_id
_entity_poly.type
_entity_poly.pdbx_seq_one_letter_code
_entity_poly.pdbx_strand_id
1 'polypeptide(L)'
;MQLTTITTFLAAAVAVAASPANLAERQSGGIRATFFNNANNQCSPPESWVEDTHFTQNPVGVCADLSITTPFIETFFNESTTTRTLRFFDRSCANRNQPGTKSIDVAAGRNNDCNVLPNIKSWVTI
;
A
#
# COMPACT_ATOMS: atom_id res chain seq x y z
N MET A 1 12.06 -7.70 -58.89
CA MET A 1 12.55 -7.23 -57.58
C MET A 1 11.99 -5.83 -57.35
N GLN A 2 11.41 -5.39 -56.24
CA GLN A 2 10.71 -5.94 -55.08
C GLN A 2 10.11 -4.69 -54.40
N LEU A 3 8.86 -4.76 -53.91
CA LEU A 3 8.08 -3.64 -53.34
C LEU A 3 8.84 -2.86 -52.27
N THR A 4 8.80 -1.52 -52.32
CA THR A 4 9.27 -0.62 -51.26
C THR A 4 8.14 -0.37 -50.26
N THR A 5 8.19 -1.05 -49.12
CA THR A 5 7.20 -0.95 -48.04
C THR A 5 7.44 0.30 -47.20
N ILE A 6 6.45 1.19 -47.12
CA ILE A 6 6.43 2.33 -46.19
C ILE A 6 6.00 1.78 -44.82
N THR A 7 6.94 1.66 -43.88
CA THR A 7 6.64 1.29 -42.49
C THR A 7 6.54 2.55 -41.62
N THR A 8 5.29 2.86 -41.32
CA THR A 8 4.79 3.76 -40.28
C THR A 8 5.39 3.46 -38.90
N PHE A 9 5.95 4.48 -38.24
CA PHE A 9 6.18 4.46 -36.78
C PHE A 9 5.24 5.46 -36.11
N LEU A 10 4.04 5.00 -35.74
CA LEU A 10 3.23 5.65 -34.72
C LEU A 10 3.81 5.25 -33.35
N ALA A 11 4.59 6.14 -32.75
CA ALA A 11 4.96 6.01 -31.35
C ALA A 11 3.72 6.30 -30.50
N ALA A 12 3.12 5.25 -29.94
CA ALA A 12 2.08 5.38 -28.93
C ALA A 12 2.73 5.98 -27.66
N ALA A 13 2.56 7.28 -27.46
CA ALA A 13 2.80 7.93 -26.19
C ALA A 13 1.74 7.42 -25.21
N VAL A 14 2.09 6.39 -24.43
CA VAL A 14 1.27 5.97 -23.29
C VAL A 14 1.42 7.04 -22.23
N ALA A 15 0.53 8.03 -22.28
CA ALA A 15 0.38 9.00 -21.21
C ALA A 15 -0.03 8.24 -19.95
N VAL A 16 0.92 8.03 -19.05
CA VAL A 16 0.65 7.62 -17.67
C VAL A 16 -0.14 8.74 -17.00
N ALA A 17 -1.46 8.70 -17.14
CA ALA A 17 -2.36 9.55 -16.38
C ALA A 17 -2.33 9.07 -14.92
N ALA A 18 -1.36 9.57 -14.15
CA ALA A 18 -1.47 9.61 -12.70
C ALA A 18 -2.67 10.50 -12.38
N SER A 19 -3.86 9.89 -12.37
CA SER A 19 -5.08 10.57 -11.98
C SER A 19 -4.88 11.06 -10.55
N PRO A 20 -5.18 12.33 -10.22
CA PRO A 20 -5.19 12.80 -8.85
C PRO A 20 -6.45 12.24 -8.17
N ALA A 21 -6.52 10.91 -8.08
CA ALA A 21 -7.44 10.27 -7.18
C ALA A 21 -6.96 10.66 -5.78
N ASN A 22 -7.74 11.56 -5.17
CA ASN A 22 -7.98 11.57 -3.74
C ASN A 22 -7.07 12.44 -2.87
N LEU A 23 -7.00 13.75 -3.18
CA LEU A 23 -6.62 14.72 -2.14
C LEU A 23 -7.57 14.63 -0.91
N ALA A 24 -8.86 14.31 -1.15
CA ALA A 24 -9.85 14.14 -0.09
C ALA A 24 -9.67 12.84 0.73
N GLU A 25 -9.29 11.70 0.13
CA GLU A 25 -8.99 10.49 0.92
C GLU A 25 -7.67 10.61 1.68
N ARG A 26 -6.73 11.45 1.22
CA ARG A 26 -5.54 11.83 2.00
C ARG A 26 -5.87 12.70 3.22
N GLN A 27 -7.06 13.30 3.27
CA GLN A 27 -7.54 14.14 4.39
C GLN A 27 -8.57 13.45 5.29
N SER A 28 -9.21 12.38 4.82
CA SER A 28 -10.06 11.51 5.64
C SER A 28 -9.18 10.68 6.56
N GLY A 29 -9.39 10.77 7.88
CA GLY A 29 -8.56 10.09 8.88
C GLY A 29 -8.10 8.68 8.50
N GLY A 30 -6.80 8.42 8.69
CA GLY A 30 -6.14 7.24 8.14
C GLY A 30 -4.71 7.08 8.63
N ILE A 31 -4.04 6.05 8.12
CA ILE A 31 -2.63 5.76 8.41
C ILE A 31 -1.82 5.90 7.13
N ARG A 32 -0.84 6.80 7.10
CA ARG A 32 0.14 6.87 6.03
C ARG A 32 1.25 5.86 6.30
N ALA A 33 1.44 4.90 5.41
CA ALA A 33 2.50 3.91 5.49
C ALA A 33 3.48 4.02 4.31
N THR A 34 4.76 3.77 4.59
CA THR A 34 5.85 3.72 3.61
C THR A 34 6.36 2.30 3.53
N PHE A 35 6.52 1.76 2.32
CA PHE A 35 6.96 0.40 2.07
C PHE A 35 8.40 0.38 1.57
N PHE A 36 9.21 -0.54 2.12
CA PHE A 36 10.61 -0.69 1.76
C PHE A 36 10.90 -2.09 1.23
N ASN A 37 11.82 -2.21 0.26
CA ASN A 37 12.24 -3.49 -0.33
C ASN A 37 13.49 -4.10 0.31
N ASN A 38 14.05 -3.47 1.36
CA ASN A 38 15.16 -4.02 2.13
C ASN A 38 14.68 -4.62 3.46
N ALA A 39 15.49 -5.54 3.99
CA ALA A 39 15.22 -6.35 5.17
C ALA A 39 16.25 -6.06 6.28
N ASN A 40 16.47 -4.78 6.57
CA ASN A 40 17.43 -4.31 7.57
C ASN A 40 16.80 -4.02 8.94
N ASN A 41 15.50 -4.26 9.10
CA ASN A 41 14.66 -3.97 10.26
C ASN A 41 14.80 -2.53 10.77
N GLN A 42 15.11 -1.61 9.87
CA GLN A 42 15.38 -0.23 10.23
C GLN A 42 14.32 0.73 9.73
N CYS A 43 13.44 0.31 8.80
CA CYS A 43 12.56 1.24 8.10
C CYS A 43 13.33 2.50 7.65
N SER A 44 14.58 2.30 7.20
CA SER A 44 15.57 3.37 7.05
C SER A 44 15.43 4.01 5.66
N PRO A 45 14.93 5.25 5.55
CA PRO A 45 15.03 6.02 4.31
C PRO A 45 16.50 6.39 4.01
N PRO A 46 16.86 6.78 2.77
CA PRO A 46 15.97 6.99 1.61
C PRO A 46 16.13 5.96 0.46
N GLU A 47 17.13 5.08 0.49
CA GLU A 47 17.56 4.33 -0.71
C GLU A 47 16.74 3.07 -1.06
N SER A 48 15.80 2.67 -0.19
CA SER A 48 15.01 1.43 -0.35
C SER A 48 13.51 1.64 -0.34
N TRP A 49 13.06 2.89 -0.36
CA TRP A 49 11.65 3.23 -0.45
C TRP A 49 11.10 2.80 -1.82
N VAL A 50 10.01 2.04 -1.80
CA VAL A 50 9.34 1.52 -2.99
C VAL A 50 8.08 2.32 -3.31
N GLU A 51 7.22 2.50 -2.30
CA GLU A 51 5.90 3.10 -2.46
C GLU A 51 5.40 3.61 -1.10
N ASP A 52 4.48 4.56 -1.09
CA ASP A 52 3.71 4.94 0.10
C ASP A 52 2.21 4.82 -0.16
N THR A 53 1.43 4.55 0.89
CA THR A 53 -0.02 4.39 0.79
C THR A 53 -0.70 4.99 2.00
N HIS A 54 -1.87 5.57 1.77
CA HIS A 54 -2.74 6.05 2.81
C HIS A 54 -3.88 5.06 3.03
N PHE A 55 -3.92 4.44 4.21
CA PHE A 55 -4.96 3.52 4.62
C PHE A 55 -6.10 4.26 5.30
N THR A 56 -7.29 4.19 4.73
CA THR A 56 -8.48 4.85 5.29
C THR A 56 -9.07 4.08 6.46
N GLN A 57 -9.57 4.80 7.46
CA GLN A 57 -10.39 4.21 8.52
C GLN A 57 -11.81 3.93 7.99
N ASN A 58 -11.99 2.72 7.47
CA ASN A 58 -13.30 2.25 6.99
C ASN A 58 -14.26 2.02 8.17
N PRO A 59 -15.59 1.88 7.92
CA PRO A 59 -16.52 1.45 8.96
C PRO A 59 -16.06 0.14 9.63
N VAL A 60 -16.39 -0.02 10.90
CA VAL A 60 -15.93 -1.17 11.71
C VAL A 60 -16.31 -2.49 11.05
N GLY A 61 -15.34 -3.40 10.94
CA GLY A 61 -15.53 -4.71 10.34
C GLY A 61 -15.53 -4.74 8.80
N VAL A 62 -15.52 -3.59 8.12
CA VAL A 62 -15.35 -3.50 6.67
C VAL A 62 -13.88 -3.70 6.33
N CYS A 63 -13.60 -4.79 5.62
CA CYS A 63 -12.25 -5.11 5.16
C CYS A 63 -12.00 -4.47 3.78
N ALA A 64 -10.79 -3.96 3.57
CA ALA A 64 -10.33 -3.49 2.27
C ALA A 64 -9.03 -4.20 1.87
N ASP A 65 -8.93 -4.57 0.60
CA ASP A 65 -7.76 -5.19 0.00
C ASP A 65 -6.72 -4.14 -0.40
N LEU A 66 -5.44 -4.46 -0.22
CA LEU A 66 -4.33 -3.63 -0.66
C LEU A 66 -4.05 -3.86 -2.14
N SER A 67 -4.07 -2.79 -2.92
CA SER A 67 -3.81 -2.81 -4.36
C SER A 67 -2.32 -2.72 -4.75
N ILE A 68 -1.41 -2.62 -3.77
CA ILE A 68 0.03 -2.57 -4.02
C ILE A 68 0.50 -3.88 -4.62
N THR A 69 1.02 -3.80 -5.84
CA THR A 69 1.55 -4.94 -6.59
C THR A 69 3.07 -5.08 -6.44
N THR A 70 3.76 -3.99 -6.10
CA THR A 70 5.21 -3.99 -5.93
C THR A 70 5.61 -4.77 -4.66
N PRO A 71 6.52 -5.74 -4.74
CA PRO A 71 6.99 -6.46 -3.55
C PRO A 71 7.66 -5.52 -2.54
N PHE A 72 7.35 -5.70 -1.26
CA PHE A 72 7.97 -5.01 -0.14
C PHE A 72 8.21 -5.98 1.03
N ILE A 73 9.19 -5.64 1.87
CA ILE A 73 9.62 -6.44 3.01
C ILE A 73 9.24 -5.76 4.32
N GLU A 74 9.38 -4.44 4.40
CA GLU A 74 9.13 -3.66 5.61
C GLU A 74 8.05 -2.60 5.37
N THR A 75 7.29 -2.30 6.42
CA THR A 75 6.28 -1.23 6.41
C THR A 75 6.51 -0.29 7.58
N PHE A 76 6.67 0.99 7.30
CA PHE A 76 6.76 2.04 8.30
C PHE A 76 5.47 2.83 8.35
N PHE A 77 4.82 2.85 9.50
CA PHE A 77 3.63 3.66 9.73
C PHE A 77 4.07 5.06 10.17
N ASN A 78 4.12 5.97 9.20
CA ASN A 78 4.61 7.34 9.39
C ASN A 78 3.69 8.10 10.35
N GLU A 79 2.41 8.15 9.99
CA GLU A 79 1.42 9.04 10.60
C GLU A 79 0.08 8.31 10.70
N SER A 80 -0.60 8.49 11.81
CA SER A 80 -1.94 8.00 12.10
C SER A 80 -2.80 9.14 12.60
N THR A 81 -3.86 9.41 11.85
CA THR A 81 -4.96 10.30 12.23
C THR A 81 -6.22 9.50 12.55
N THR A 82 -6.08 8.17 12.72
CA THR A 82 -7.21 7.29 13.02
C THR A 82 -7.68 7.50 14.47
N THR A 83 -8.98 7.40 14.67
CA THR A 83 -9.62 7.38 16.00
C THR A 83 -9.83 5.96 16.51
N ARG A 84 -9.58 4.96 15.66
CA ARG A 84 -9.70 3.53 15.94
C ARG A 84 -8.46 2.76 15.49
N THR A 85 -8.32 1.55 16.02
CA THR A 85 -7.24 0.65 15.65
C THR A 85 -7.49 0.10 14.24
N LEU A 86 -6.45 0.13 13.40
CA LEU A 86 -6.45 -0.62 12.15
C LEU A 86 -5.67 -1.92 12.35
N ARG A 87 -6.27 -3.02 11.93
CA ARG A 87 -5.62 -4.32 11.85
C ARG A 87 -5.27 -4.63 10.41
N PHE A 88 -3.99 -4.90 10.15
CA PHE A 88 -3.46 -5.27 8.85
C PHE A 88 -3.20 -6.77 8.80
N PHE A 89 -3.46 -7.40 7.66
CA PHE A 89 -3.29 -8.84 7.46
C PHE A 89 -2.34 -9.14 6.29
N ASP A 90 -1.66 -10.28 6.36
CA ASP A 90 -0.84 -10.84 5.27
C ASP A 90 -1.66 -11.58 4.19
N ARG A 91 -2.99 -11.62 4.34
CA ARG A 91 -3.95 -12.23 3.41
C ARG A 91 -4.94 -11.19 2.91
N SER A 92 -5.53 -11.46 1.75
CA SER A 92 -6.65 -10.66 1.22
C SER A 92 -7.89 -10.81 2.09
N CYS A 93 -8.84 -9.89 1.95
CA CYS A 93 -10.09 -9.86 2.71
C CYS A 93 -10.87 -11.17 2.64
N ALA A 94 -10.86 -11.83 1.49
CA ALA A 94 -11.52 -13.13 1.28
C ALA A 94 -10.89 -14.26 2.11
N ASN A 95 -9.60 -14.16 2.43
CA ASN A 95 -8.82 -15.22 3.07
C ASN A 95 -8.33 -14.85 4.48
N ARG A 96 -8.66 -13.67 5.00
CA ARG A 96 -8.15 -13.16 6.29
C ARG A 96 -8.50 -14.01 7.52
N ASN A 97 -9.53 -14.86 7.43
CA ASN A 97 -9.95 -15.75 8.52
C ASN A 97 -9.36 -17.16 8.38
N GLN A 98 -8.48 -17.40 7.40
CA GLN A 98 -7.86 -18.70 7.23
C GLN A 98 -6.83 -18.98 8.32
N PRO A 99 -6.67 -20.25 8.75
CA PRO A 99 -5.63 -20.65 9.68
C PRO A 99 -4.24 -20.22 9.21
N GLY A 100 -3.44 -19.65 10.12
CA GLY A 100 -2.09 -19.18 9.82
C GLY A 100 -2.00 -17.76 9.23
N THR A 101 -3.12 -17.03 9.13
CA THR A 101 -3.10 -15.60 8.81
C THR A 101 -2.34 -14.83 9.90
N LYS A 102 -1.41 -13.96 9.50
CA LYS A 102 -0.69 -13.06 10.41
C LYS A 102 -1.34 -11.68 10.35
N SER A 103 -1.36 -11.00 11.49
CA SER A 103 -1.86 -9.63 11.56
C SER A 103 -1.04 -8.76 12.50
N ILE A 104 -1.06 -7.45 12.25
CA ILE A 104 -0.55 -6.42 13.17
C ILE A 104 -1.64 -5.39 13.43
N ASP A 105 -1.65 -4.87 14.66
CA ASP A 105 -2.57 -3.82 15.08
C ASP A 105 -1.81 -2.51 15.21
N VAL A 106 -2.28 -1.49 14.51
CA VAL A 106 -1.80 -0.12 14.66
C VAL A 106 -2.88 0.67 15.38
N ALA A 107 -2.59 1.00 16.65
CA ALA A 107 -3.50 1.73 17.51
C ALA A 107 -3.79 3.14 16.98
N ALA A 108 -4.94 3.68 17.36
CA ALA A 108 -5.31 5.06 17.08
C ALA A 108 -4.22 6.04 17.54
N GLY A 109 -3.84 6.97 16.66
CA GLY A 109 -2.81 7.98 16.95
C GLY A 109 -1.38 7.46 17.12
N ARG A 110 -1.12 6.16 16.86
CA ARG A 110 0.24 5.62 16.88
C ARG A 110 1.01 6.07 15.64
N ASN A 111 2.07 6.86 15.86
CA ASN A 111 2.93 7.41 14.83
C ASN A 111 4.34 6.82 14.91
N ASN A 112 5.10 6.91 13.81
CA ASN A 112 6.52 6.56 13.73
C ASN A 112 6.84 5.12 14.16
N ASP A 113 6.07 4.15 13.68
CA ASP A 113 6.20 2.76 14.07
C ASP A 113 6.70 1.88 12.93
N CYS A 114 7.85 1.24 13.15
CA CYS A 114 8.42 0.28 12.19
C CYS A 114 7.89 -1.12 12.51
N ASN A 115 7.04 -1.67 11.63
CA ASN A 115 6.58 -3.04 11.77
C ASN A 115 7.03 -3.87 10.57
N VAL A 116 7.58 -5.03 10.89
CA VAL A 116 7.95 -6.04 9.90
C VAL A 116 6.74 -6.98 9.73
N LEU A 117 5.68 -6.48 9.08
CA LEU A 117 4.71 -7.38 8.45
C LEU A 117 5.03 -7.43 6.96
N PRO A 118 5.87 -8.37 6.51
CA PRO A 118 6.13 -8.53 5.09
C PRO A 118 4.80 -8.87 4.43
N ASN A 119 4.50 -8.20 3.32
CA ASN A 119 3.38 -8.57 2.45
C ASN A 119 1.98 -8.32 3.04
N ILE A 120 1.71 -7.13 3.58
CA ILE A 120 0.32 -6.69 3.87
C ILE A 120 -0.53 -6.85 2.61
N LYS A 121 -1.73 -7.42 2.74
CA LYS A 121 -2.69 -7.66 1.66
C LYS A 121 -4.08 -7.12 1.93
N SER A 122 -4.45 -6.89 3.19
CA SER A 122 -5.72 -6.25 3.53
C SER A 122 -5.66 -5.57 4.90
N TRP A 123 -6.65 -4.73 5.19
CA TRP A 123 -6.85 -4.12 6.50
C TRP A 123 -8.32 -4.02 6.89
N VAL A 124 -8.58 -3.88 8.19
CA VAL A 124 -9.91 -3.65 8.77
C VAL A 124 -9.83 -2.69 9.96
N THR A 125 -10.88 -1.90 10.16
CA THR A 125 -11.06 -1.11 11.38
C THR A 125 -11.72 -1.96 12.47
N ILE A 126 -11.13 -1.97 13.68
CA ILE A 126 -11.68 -2.63 14.88
C ILE A 126 -12.06 -1.62 15.98
#